data_AF-A0A970WQ90-F1
#
_entry.id   AF-A0A970WQ90-F1
#
_cell.length_a   1.000
_cell.length_b   1.000
_cell.length_c   1.000
_cell.angle_alpha   90.00
_cell.angle_beta   90.00
_cell.angle_gamma   90.00
#
_symmetry.space_group_name_H-M   'P 1'
#
loop_
_entity.id
_entity.type
_entity.pdbx_description
1 polymer ?
#
loop_
_entity_poly.entity_id
_entity_poly.type
_entity_poly.pdbx_seq_one_letter_code
_entity_poly.pdbx_strand_id
1 'polypeptide(L)'
;MHRLERLRKLAIGGSPGGRLHILLAIGRLPTVEELRLTDLMLSEEEIKGLAGFPKLRTLVIQGTIMIGDDDVAELSKLKSLETSLFHRLDVSGGLGNYRPLTTRSLEYLREMANLRVVELPEGCGLDSDTITDFEEEIAGRSGVRDRETREIRE
;
A
#
# COMPACT_ATOMS: atom_id res chain seq x y z
N MET A 1 -25.66 15.65 5.84
CA MET A 1 -24.41 14.90 5.64
C MET A 1 -23.40 15.38 6.68
N HIS A 2 -23.21 14.63 7.77
CA HIS A 2 -22.15 14.96 8.73
C HIS A 2 -20.81 14.59 8.09
N ARG A 3 -20.02 15.61 7.77
CA ARG A 3 -18.70 15.46 7.18
C ARG A 3 -17.81 14.76 8.21
N LEU A 4 -17.12 13.69 7.80
CA LEU A 4 -16.24 12.89 8.66
C LEU A 4 -14.93 13.64 8.96
N GLU A 5 -15.02 14.82 9.55
CA GLU A 5 -13.91 15.78 9.72
C GLU A 5 -12.92 15.38 10.82
N ARG A 6 -13.17 14.29 11.53
CA ARG A 6 -12.30 13.76 12.59
C ARG A 6 -11.82 12.34 12.33
N LEU A 7 -12.23 11.73 11.22
CA LEU A 7 -11.85 10.36 10.92
C LEU A 7 -10.38 10.35 10.48
N ARG A 8 -9.51 9.81 11.34
CA ARG A 8 -8.06 9.68 11.09
C ARG A 8 -7.65 8.28 10.69
N LYS A 9 -8.37 7.27 11.20
CA LYS A 9 -8.11 5.85 10.90
C LYS A 9 -9.34 5.28 10.22
N LEU A 10 -9.15 4.56 9.13
CA LEU A 10 -10.21 3.90 8.39
C LEU A 10 -9.75 2.48 8.06
N ALA A 11 -10.51 1.49 8.51
CA ALA A 11 -10.31 0.09 8.15
C ALA A 11 -11.49 -0.37 7.30
N ILE A 12 -11.19 -1.03 6.18
CA ILE A 12 -12.19 -1.60 5.28
C ILE A 12 -11.81 -3.05 5.05
N GLY A 13 -12.62 -3.95 5.59
CA GLY A 13 -12.51 -5.39 5.39
C GLY A 13 -13.57 -5.86 4.41
N GLY A 14 -13.16 -6.71 3.47
CA GLY A 14 -14.04 -7.44 2.58
C GLY A 14 -14.14 -8.92 2.94
N SER A 15 -14.86 -9.65 2.11
CA SER A 15 -14.71 -11.09 2.00
C SER A 15 -13.70 -11.41 0.89
N PRO A 16 -12.86 -12.44 1.01
CA PRO A 16 -11.95 -12.86 -0.06
C PRO A 16 -12.67 -12.97 -1.42
N GLY A 17 -12.14 -12.31 -2.44
CA GLY A 17 -12.75 -12.25 -3.77
C GLY A 17 -13.85 -11.20 -3.98
N GLY A 18 -14.19 -10.43 -2.93
CA GLY A 18 -15.12 -9.31 -3.03
C GLY A 18 -14.48 -8.10 -3.72
N ARG A 19 -15.07 -7.64 -4.83
CA ARG A 19 -14.64 -6.42 -5.52
C ARG A 19 -15.18 -5.19 -4.81
N LEU A 20 -14.29 -4.27 -4.44
CA LEU A 20 -14.66 -2.99 -3.85
C LEU A 20 -14.62 -1.89 -4.91
N HIS A 21 -15.54 -0.92 -4.81
CA HIS A 21 -15.62 0.25 -5.70
C HIS A 21 -15.80 1.57 -4.92
N ILE A 22 -15.47 1.55 -3.62
CA ILE A 22 -15.77 2.67 -2.73
C ILE A 22 -14.60 3.64 -2.62
N LEU A 23 -13.36 3.23 -2.95
CA LEU A 23 -12.17 4.07 -2.77
C LEU A 23 -12.23 5.31 -3.64
N LEU A 24 -12.84 5.24 -4.83
CA LEU A 24 -13.12 6.42 -5.64
C LEU A 24 -14.02 7.46 -4.93
N ALA A 25 -14.95 7.00 -4.08
CA ALA A 25 -15.88 7.88 -3.35
C ALA A 25 -15.27 8.43 -2.05
N ILE A 26 -14.47 7.64 -1.35
CA ILE A 26 -13.88 8.02 -0.05
C ILE A 26 -12.44 8.52 -0.14
N GLY A 27 -11.79 8.41 -1.30
CA GLY A 27 -10.43 8.89 -1.58
C GLY A 27 -10.25 10.40 -1.49
N ARG A 28 -11.22 11.14 -0.97
CA ARG A 28 -11.16 12.59 -0.74
C ARG A 28 -11.39 12.96 0.72
N LEU A 29 -11.41 11.97 1.62
CA LEU A 29 -11.56 12.22 3.05
C LEU A 29 -10.33 13.01 3.54
N PRO A 30 -10.50 14.28 3.96
CA PRO A 30 -9.38 15.21 4.14
C PRO A 30 -8.56 14.97 5.41
N THR A 31 -8.98 14.02 6.25
CA THR A 31 -8.44 13.80 7.59
C THR A 31 -7.88 12.41 7.82
N VAL A 32 -8.08 11.48 6.88
CA VAL A 32 -7.60 10.10 7.03
C VAL A 32 -6.08 10.08 6.89
N GLU A 33 -5.43 9.51 7.89
CA GLU A 33 -3.99 9.36 8.02
C GLU A 33 -3.56 7.89 8.01
N GLU A 34 -4.44 6.97 8.42
CA GLU A 34 -4.21 5.52 8.36
C GLU A 34 -5.37 4.85 7.61
N LEU A 35 -5.04 4.10 6.57
CA LEU A 35 -5.99 3.29 5.79
C LEU A 35 -5.53 1.84 5.81
N ARG A 36 -6.41 0.95 6.31
CA ARG A 36 -6.22 -0.50 6.25
C ARG A 36 -7.25 -1.12 5.33
N LEU A 37 -6.78 -1.90 4.35
CA LEU A 37 -7.59 -2.62 3.37
C LEU A 37 -7.30 -4.10 3.52
N THR A 38 -8.31 -4.89 3.86
CA THR A 38 -8.14 -6.32 4.16
C THR A 38 -9.10 -7.19 3.35
N ASP A 39 -8.59 -8.21 2.66
CA ASP A 39 -9.37 -9.19 1.89
C ASP A 39 -10.30 -8.56 0.84
N LEU A 40 -9.76 -7.61 0.08
CA LEU A 40 -10.47 -6.91 -1.00
C LEU A 40 -9.82 -7.22 -2.33
N MET A 41 -10.57 -7.26 -3.44
CA MET A 41 -9.99 -7.14 -4.77
C MET A 41 -10.13 -5.70 -5.26
N LEU A 42 -9.01 -5.02 -5.46
CA LEU A 42 -8.96 -3.66 -5.99
C LEU A 42 -8.72 -3.67 -7.50
N SER A 43 -9.41 -2.81 -8.23
CA SER A 43 -9.08 -2.51 -9.62
C SER A 43 -7.96 -1.45 -9.69
N GLU A 44 -7.35 -1.30 -10.86
CA GLU A 44 -6.41 -0.21 -11.14
C GLU A 44 -7.02 1.17 -10.83
N GLU A 45 -8.31 1.36 -11.15
CA GLU A 45 -9.02 2.61 -10.85
C GLU A 45 -9.17 2.87 -9.34
N GLU A 46 -9.43 1.82 -8.56
CA GLU A 46 -9.53 1.92 -7.10
C GLU A 46 -8.16 2.22 -6.45
N ILE A 47 -7.07 1.67 -6.99
CA ILE A 47 -5.70 1.98 -6.56
C ILE A 47 -5.36 3.44 -6.88
N LYS A 48 -5.72 3.95 -8.07
CA LYS A 48 -5.61 5.38 -8.39
C LYS A 48 -6.40 6.25 -7.42
N GLY A 49 -7.55 5.78 -6.95
CA GLY A 49 -8.34 6.44 -5.91
C GLY A 49 -7.58 6.63 -4.59
N LEU A 50 -6.64 5.73 -4.26
CA LEU A 50 -5.82 5.84 -3.05
C LEU A 50 -4.93 7.09 -3.08
N ALA A 51 -4.44 7.49 -4.24
CA ALA A 51 -3.62 8.70 -4.38
C ALA A 51 -4.36 10.00 -3.99
N GLY A 52 -5.69 9.95 -3.85
CA GLY A 52 -6.51 11.08 -3.47
C GLY A 52 -6.48 11.46 -1.99
N PHE A 53 -6.01 10.58 -1.08
CA PHE A 53 -6.02 10.84 0.36
C PHE A 53 -4.89 11.82 0.75
N PRO A 54 -5.20 13.10 1.03
CA PRO A 54 -4.19 14.17 1.07
C PRO A 54 -3.33 14.16 2.34
N LYS A 55 -3.70 13.35 3.34
CA LYS A 55 -3.01 13.24 4.63
C LYS A 55 -2.59 11.81 4.96
N LEU A 56 -2.68 10.89 4.00
CA LEU A 56 -2.39 9.48 4.27
C LEU A 56 -0.90 9.31 4.59
N ARG A 57 -0.62 8.73 5.76
CA ARG A 57 0.74 8.44 6.26
C ARG A 57 0.99 6.94 6.33
N THR A 58 -0.04 6.17 6.62
CA THR A 58 0.04 4.71 6.75
C THR A 58 -0.99 4.06 5.84
N LEU A 59 -0.49 3.21 4.93
CA LEU A 59 -1.31 2.36 4.08
C LEU A 59 -0.95 0.90 4.39
N VAL A 60 -1.95 0.13 4.80
CA VAL A 60 -1.83 -1.31 4.97
C VAL A 60 -2.78 -1.97 3.99
N ILE A 61 -2.24 -2.82 3.13
CA ILE A 61 -2.98 -3.61 2.16
C ILE A 61 -2.69 -5.08 2.47
N GLN A 62 -3.72 -5.81 2.89
CA GLN A 62 -3.63 -7.20 3.32
C GLN A 62 -4.64 -8.06 2.57
N GLY A 63 -4.24 -9.27 2.17
CA GLY A 63 -5.13 -10.23 1.53
C GLY A 63 -5.02 -10.22 0.00
N THR A 64 -5.98 -10.83 -0.69
CA THR A 64 -5.87 -11.28 -2.09
C THR A 64 -5.90 -10.13 -3.12
N ILE A 65 -4.87 -9.29 -3.15
CA ILE A 65 -4.71 -8.19 -4.10
C ILE A 65 -3.53 -8.49 -5.01
N MET A 66 -3.64 -8.11 -6.28
CA MET A 66 -2.52 -8.08 -7.20
C MET A 66 -2.02 -6.64 -7.30
N ILE A 67 -0.76 -6.40 -6.97
CA ILE A 67 -0.09 -5.09 -7.10
C ILE A 67 1.07 -5.25 -8.07
N GLY A 68 1.09 -4.46 -9.14
CA GLY A 68 2.18 -4.41 -10.12
C GLY A 68 2.92 -3.07 -10.13
N ASP A 69 3.93 -2.95 -11.01
CA ASP A 69 4.73 -1.73 -11.17
C ASP A 69 3.87 -0.47 -11.44
N ASP A 70 2.81 -0.61 -12.24
CA ASP A 70 1.92 0.49 -12.60
C ASP A 70 1.11 0.96 -11.37
N ASP A 71 0.75 0.05 -10.46
CA ASP A 71 0.06 0.36 -9.21
C ASP A 71 0.99 1.07 -8.22
N VAL A 72 2.23 0.60 -8.09
CA VAL A 72 3.25 1.25 -7.25
C VAL A 72 3.59 2.64 -7.78
N ALA A 73 3.63 2.83 -9.10
CA ALA A 73 3.82 4.15 -9.71
C ALA A 73 2.69 5.12 -9.30
N GLU A 74 1.45 4.67 -9.26
CA GLU A 74 0.31 5.48 -8.78
C GLU A 74 0.40 5.77 -7.29
N LEU A 75 0.73 4.77 -6.45
CA LEU A 75 0.91 4.95 -5.00
C LEU A 75 2.08 5.89 -4.67
N SER A 76 3.11 5.97 -5.50
CA SER A 76 4.24 6.89 -5.33
C SER A 76 3.84 8.38 -5.35
N LYS A 77 2.62 8.69 -5.81
CA LYS A 77 2.03 10.04 -5.78
C LYS A 77 1.62 10.46 -4.38
N LEU A 78 1.47 9.53 -3.44
CA LEU A 78 1.21 9.79 -2.02
C LEU A 78 2.46 10.32 -1.33
N LYS A 79 2.79 11.59 -1.56
CA LYS A 79 4.02 12.21 -1.03
C LYS A 79 4.05 12.33 0.50
N SER A 80 2.91 12.16 1.18
CA SER A 80 2.81 12.12 2.64
C SER A 80 3.01 10.73 3.24
N LEU A 81 3.09 9.67 2.43
CA LEU A 81 3.15 8.31 2.93
C LEU A 81 4.50 8.03 3.59
N GLU A 82 4.44 7.50 4.81
CA GLU A 82 5.59 7.15 5.65
C GLU A 82 5.73 5.63 5.79
N THR A 83 4.61 4.92 5.82
CA THR A 83 4.54 3.47 5.97
C THR A 83 3.63 2.87 4.91
N SER A 84 4.15 1.92 4.13
CA SER A 84 3.38 1.14 3.16
C SER A 84 3.62 -0.35 3.38
N LEU A 85 2.61 -1.08 3.83
CA LEU A 85 2.71 -2.51 4.07
C LEU A 85 1.83 -3.27 3.07
N PHE A 86 2.45 -4.12 2.26
CA PHE A 86 1.75 -4.99 1.32
C PHE A 86 1.90 -6.44 1.79
N HIS A 87 0.86 -6.97 2.43
CA HIS A 87 0.87 -8.31 2.99
C HIS A 87 0.07 -9.29 2.13
N ARG A 88 0.72 -10.41 1.76
CA ARG A 88 0.19 -11.54 0.99
C ARG A 88 -0.31 -11.16 -0.41
N LEU A 89 0.49 -11.43 -1.45
CA LEU A 89 -0.04 -11.52 -2.81
C LEU A 89 -0.43 -12.96 -3.08
N ASP A 90 -1.66 -13.17 -3.53
CA ASP A 90 -2.03 -14.44 -4.16
C ASP A 90 -1.88 -14.27 -5.68
N VAL A 91 -0.75 -14.75 -6.21
CA VAL A 91 -0.48 -14.81 -7.64
C VAL A 91 -1.07 -16.07 -8.30
N SER A 92 -1.83 -16.89 -7.55
CA SER A 92 -2.35 -18.19 -8.05
C SER A 92 -3.52 -18.06 -9.03
N GLY A 93 -4.08 -16.87 -9.21
CA GLY A 93 -5.12 -16.58 -10.18
C GLY A 93 -4.54 -16.20 -11.54
N GLY A 94 -4.45 -17.16 -12.46
CA GLY A 94 -4.05 -16.96 -13.87
C GLY A 94 -4.93 -15.95 -14.62
N LEU A 95 -4.70 -14.66 -14.39
CA LEU A 95 -5.21 -13.55 -15.16
C LEU A 95 -4.05 -13.07 -16.04
N GLY A 96 -4.16 -13.31 -17.34
CA GLY A 96 -3.06 -13.20 -18.32
C GLY A 96 -2.40 -11.83 -18.51
N ASN A 97 -2.71 -10.83 -17.67
CA ASN A 97 -2.18 -9.47 -17.72
C ASN A 97 -1.56 -8.99 -16.39
N TYR A 98 -1.44 -9.83 -15.36
CA TYR A 98 -0.72 -9.44 -14.16
C TYR A 98 0.75 -9.14 -14.49
N ARG A 99 1.20 -7.94 -14.16
CA ARG A 99 2.60 -7.55 -14.23
C ARG A 99 3.16 -7.61 -12.80
N PRO A 100 4.08 -8.54 -12.51
CA PRO A 100 4.69 -8.62 -11.20
C PRO A 100 5.50 -7.36 -10.89
N LEU A 101 5.83 -7.16 -9.61
CA LEU A 101 6.77 -6.14 -9.18
C LEU A 101 8.15 -6.43 -9.78
N THR A 102 8.78 -5.40 -10.32
CA THR A 102 10.16 -5.42 -10.78
C THR A 102 10.97 -4.37 -10.04
N THR A 103 12.27 -4.26 -10.36
CA THR A 103 13.14 -3.20 -9.81
C THR A 103 12.63 -1.80 -10.12
N ARG A 104 11.78 -1.63 -11.14
CA ARG A 104 11.10 -0.37 -11.46
C ARG A 104 10.18 0.09 -10.33
N SER A 105 9.47 -0.82 -9.65
CA SER A 105 8.71 -0.49 -8.44
C SER A 105 9.61 0.11 -7.36
N LEU A 106 10.81 -0.43 -7.20
CA LEU A 106 11.76 0.07 -6.21
C LEU A 106 12.20 1.50 -6.54
N GLU A 107 12.40 1.83 -7.81
CA GLU A 107 12.71 3.20 -8.25
C GLU A 107 11.60 4.18 -7.84
N TYR A 108 10.33 3.84 -8.07
CA TYR A 108 9.19 4.66 -7.65
C TYR A 108 9.12 4.84 -6.13
N LEU A 109 9.33 3.77 -5.37
CA LEU A 109 9.33 3.81 -3.91
C LEU A 109 10.51 4.63 -3.37
N ARG A 110 11.67 4.62 -4.03
CA ARG A 110 12.82 5.46 -3.64
C ARG A 110 12.53 6.95 -3.76
N GLU A 111 11.71 7.37 -4.73
CA GLU A 111 11.30 8.77 -4.90
C GLU A 111 10.34 9.27 -3.80
N MET A 112 9.77 8.37 -3.01
CA MET A 112 8.92 8.73 -1.87
C MET A 112 9.80 9.19 -0.70
N ALA A 113 10.16 10.47 -0.68
CA ALA A 113 11.10 11.05 0.27
C ALA A 113 10.71 10.87 1.76
N ASN A 114 9.43 10.67 2.05
CA ASN A 114 8.91 10.44 3.40
C ASN A 114 8.75 8.96 3.76
N LEU A 115 8.92 8.04 2.80
CA LEU A 115 8.80 6.60 3.06
C LEU A 115 9.94 6.15 3.99
N ARG A 116 9.56 5.45 5.06
CA ARG A 116 10.43 4.97 6.14
C ARG A 116 10.26 3.48 6.38
N VAL A 117 9.07 2.96 6.12
CA VAL A 117 8.77 1.54 6.27
C VAL A 117 8.08 1.08 5.00
N VAL A 118 8.64 0.04 4.41
CA VAL A 118 8.00 -0.71 3.33
C VAL A 118 8.09 -2.18 3.66
N GLU A 119 7.02 -2.91 3.43
CA GLU A 119 7.06 -4.37 3.41
C GLU A 119 6.53 -4.84 2.07
N LEU A 120 7.36 -5.57 1.34
CA LEU A 120 7.00 -6.17 0.07
C LEU A 120 6.69 -7.66 0.30
N PRO A 121 5.62 -8.17 -0.33
CA PRO A 121 5.19 -9.53 -0.10
C PRO A 121 6.12 -10.52 -0.82
N GLU A 122 6.36 -11.67 -0.20
CA GLU A 122 7.04 -12.77 -0.85
C GLU A 122 6.33 -13.18 -2.15
N GLY A 123 7.10 -13.55 -3.17
CA GLY A 123 6.56 -13.97 -4.46
C GLY A 123 5.99 -12.82 -5.32
N CYS A 124 6.28 -11.56 -4.98
CA CYS A 124 5.81 -10.40 -5.75
C CYS A 124 6.46 -10.23 -7.13
N GLY A 125 7.54 -10.95 -7.42
CA GLY A 125 8.32 -10.85 -8.66
C GLY A 125 9.79 -10.49 -8.43
N LEU A 126 10.14 -10.06 -7.23
CA LEU A 126 11.50 -9.79 -6.79
C LEU A 126 12.05 -10.97 -5.98
N ASP A 127 13.35 -11.21 -6.05
CA ASP A 127 14.02 -12.16 -5.17
C ASP A 127 14.11 -11.64 -3.73
N SER A 128 14.23 -12.56 -2.78
CA SER A 128 14.19 -12.26 -1.34
C SER A 128 15.33 -11.37 -0.89
N ASP A 129 16.51 -11.50 -1.49
CA ASP A 129 17.69 -10.71 -1.13
C ASP A 129 17.46 -9.25 -1.57
N THR A 130 16.98 -9.04 -2.79
CA THR A 130 16.60 -7.71 -3.31
C THR A 130 15.52 -7.05 -2.46
N ILE A 131 14.51 -7.80 -2.01
CA ILE A 131 13.48 -7.28 -1.09
C ILE A 131 14.12 -6.86 0.23
N THR A 132 14.93 -7.72 0.84
CA THR A 132 15.55 -7.47 2.14
C THR A 132 16.46 -6.24 2.10
N ASP A 133 17.36 -6.18 1.11
CA ASP A 133 18.28 -5.04 0.91
C ASP A 133 17.50 -3.73 0.75
N PHE A 134 16.38 -3.77 0.03
CA PHE A 134 15.55 -2.59 -0.20
C PHE A 134 14.80 -2.16 1.07
N GLU A 135 14.22 -3.10 1.81
CA GLU A 135 13.53 -2.81 3.07
C GLU A 135 14.51 -2.20 4.09
N GLU A 136 15.74 -2.71 4.17
CA GLU A 136 16.80 -2.12 4.99
C GLU A 136 17.23 -0.72 4.54
N GLU A 137 17.36 -0.48 3.22
CA GLU A 137 17.64 0.84 2.65
C GLU A 137 16.58 1.86 3.08
N ILE A 138 15.30 1.51 2.95
CA ILE A 138 14.18 2.39 3.30
C ILE A 138 14.11 2.59 4.82
N ALA A 139 14.31 1.54 5.62
CA ALA A 139 14.37 1.63 7.08
C ALA A 139 15.50 2.55 7.55
N GLY A 140 16.64 2.56 6.86
CA GLY A 140 17.78 3.45 7.12
C GLY A 140 17.46 4.95 6.93
N ARG A 141 16.41 5.31 6.18
CA ARG A 141 15.95 6.71 6.05
C ARG A 141 15.31 7.23 7.33
N SER A 142 14.79 6.33 8.15
CA SER A 142 14.25 6.62 9.47
C SER A 142 15.34 6.47 10.51
N GLY A 143 15.57 7.50 11.31
CA GLY A 143 16.21 7.30 12.62
C GLY A 143 15.34 6.48 13.61
N VAL A 144 14.29 5.81 13.13
CA VAL A 144 13.26 5.10 13.89
C VAL A 144 13.65 3.63 13.94
N ARG A 145 14.02 3.16 15.13
CA ARG A 145 14.28 1.74 15.43
C ARG A 145 12.95 1.02 15.70
N ASP A 146 12.61 0.04 14.86
CA ASP A 146 11.85 -1.21 15.05
C ASP A 146 10.53 -1.28 15.87
N ARG A 147 10.13 -0.25 16.60
CA ARG A 147 9.05 -0.37 17.60
C ARG A 147 7.66 -0.06 17.04
N GLU A 148 7.54 0.87 16.09
CA GLU A 148 6.26 1.23 15.47
C GLU A 148 5.79 0.22 14.41
N THR A 149 6.70 -0.49 13.75
CA THR A 149 6.37 -1.54 12.76
C THR A 149 5.63 -2.72 13.39
N ARG A 150 5.90 -3.06 14.65
CA ARG A 150 5.22 -4.18 15.34
C ARG A 150 3.74 -3.92 15.64
N GLU A 151 3.36 -2.68 15.96
CA GLU A 151 1.95 -2.33 16.25
C GLU A 151 1.09 -2.22 14.98
N ILE A 152 1.72 -1.98 13.82
CA ILE A 152 1.00 -1.88 12.54
C ILE A 152 0.72 -3.29 11.95
N ARG A 153 1.52 -4.30 12.33
CA ARG A 153 1.38 -5.70 11.92
C ARG A 153 0.26 -6.48 12.62
N GLU A 154 -0.34 -5.94 13.68
CA GLU A 154 -1.53 -6.48 14.38
C GLU A 154 -2.84 -5.92 13.80
#